data_AF-X0YV21-F1
#
_entry.id   AF-X0YV21-F1
#
_cell.length_a   1.000
_cell.length_b   1.000
_cell.length_c   1.000
_cell.angle_alpha   90.00
_cell.angle_beta   90.00
_cell.angle_gamma   90.00
#
_symmetry.space_group_name_H-M   'P 1'
#
loop_
_entity.id
_entity.type
_entity.pdbx_description
1 polymer ?
#
loop_
_entity_poly.entity_id
_entity_poly.type
_entity_poly.pdbx_seq_one_letter_code
_entity_poly.pdbx_strand_id
1 'polypeptide(L)'
;MSIYVFPIASSIAALLYGCFLIYLVLTQPTGTEKMQKIAKAIQEGANAYLNRQYKMISIVGIVVFFLLTWQLGFLVGIGFIIGSVLSGAAGYIGMNISVRGNIRVAEAAKKGISPALNIAFRSGSITGMLVVGLALLGITIFYIILKDMCIPYKRMVEALVALSFGASLISIFARLGGGIFTKGADVGADVILKMQLMVILYVQKDQR
;
A
#
# COMPACT_ATOMS: atom_id res chain seq x y z
N MET A 1 20.75 0.35 28.69
CA MET A 1 19.69 1.03 27.90
C MET A 1 18.92 -0.07 27.17
N SER A 2 17.64 -0.28 27.50
CA SER A 2 16.89 -1.47 27.04
C SER A 2 16.93 -1.59 25.51
N ILE A 3 17.28 -2.78 25.00
CA ILE A 3 17.39 -3.12 23.57
C ILE A 3 16.15 -2.68 22.76
N TYR A 4 14.99 -2.58 23.42
CA TYR A 4 13.70 -2.18 22.85
C TYR A 4 13.56 -0.68 22.52
N VAL A 5 14.37 0.20 23.12
CA VAL A 5 14.29 1.65 22.89
C VAL A 5 14.71 1.99 21.46
N PHE A 6 15.68 1.27 20.90
CA PHE A 6 16.19 1.54 19.55
C PHE A 6 15.18 1.21 18.43
N PRO A 7 14.49 0.04 18.42
CA PRO A 7 13.42 -0.22 17.46
C PRO A 7 12.23 0.75 17.59
N ILE A 8 11.87 1.14 18.82
CA ILE A 8 10.76 2.10 19.03
C ILE A 8 11.15 3.48 18.52
N ALA A 9 12.33 3.98 18.87
CA ALA A 9 12.80 5.29 18.41
C ALA A 9 12.94 5.34 16.88
N SER A 10 13.50 4.31 16.27
CA SER A 10 13.67 4.25 14.80
C SER A 10 12.34 4.12 14.05
N SER A 11 11.38 3.34 14.57
CA SER A 11 10.04 3.23 13.97
C SER A 11 9.25 4.53 14.08
N ILE A 12 9.29 5.21 15.23
CA ILE A 12 8.67 6.54 15.40
C ILE A 12 9.32 7.55 14.45
N ALA A 13 10.65 7.58 14.35
CA ALA A 13 11.35 8.47 13.42
C ALA A 13 10.94 8.21 11.95
N ALA A 14 10.82 6.94 11.54
CA ALA A 14 10.36 6.57 10.20
C ALA A 14 8.93 7.04 9.94
N LEU A 15 8.01 6.86 10.90
CA LEU A 15 6.62 7.32 10.76
C LEU A 15 6.53 8.85 10.70
N LEU A 16 7.25 9.56 11.56
CA LEU A 16 7.30 11.03 11.55
C LEU A 16 7.87 11.55 10.23
N TYR A 17 8.95 10.94 9.73
CA TYR A 17 9.51 11.31 8.44
C TYR A 17 8.54 11.02 7.28
N GLY A 18 7.83 9.89 7.33
CA GLY A 18 6.74 9.57 6.40
C GLY A 18 5.65 10.64 6.42
N CYS A 19 5.17 11.04 7.59
CA CYS A 19 4.18 12.12 7.75
C CYS A 19 4.69 13.46 7.23
N PHE A 20 5.95 13.79 7.49
CA PHE A 20 6.59 14.99 6.97
C PHE A 20 6.65 14.99 5.43
N LEU A 21 7.02 13.86 4.81
CA LEU A 21 7.01 13.72 3.36
C LEU A 21 5.59 13.82 2.77
N ILE A 22 4.58 13.25 3.45
CA ILE A 22 3.17 13.41 3.06
C ILE A 22 2.80 14.88 3.00
N TYR A 23 3.13 15.63 4.04
CA TYR A 23 2.88 17.06 4.08
C TYR A 23 3.57 17.77 2.89
N LEU A 24 4.85 17.53 2.68
CA LEU A 24 5.62 18.16 1.58
C LEU A 24 5.08 17.84 0.18
N VAL A 25 4.57 16.62 -0.03
CA VAL A 25 3.94 16.24 -1.30
C VAL A 25 2.57 16.90 -1.42
N LEU A 26 1.73 16.82 -0.39
CA LEU A 26 0.36 17.34 -0.45
C LEU A 26 0.29 18.87 -0.59
N THR A 27 1.29 19.61 -0.12
CA THR A 27 1.38 21.07 -0.32
C THR A 27 1.75 21.47 -1.75
N GLN A 28 2.18 20.54 -2.61
CA GLN A 28 2.48 20.85 -4.01
C GLN A 28 1.20 21.15 -4.80
N PRO A 29 1.28 22.05 -5.80
CA PRO A 29 0.12 22.43 -6.61
C PRO A 29 -0.42 21.26 -7.44
N THR A 30 -1.74 21.21 -7.57
CA THR A 30 -2.46 20.18 -8.33
C THR A 30 -2.69 20.53 -9.79
N GLY A 31 -2.07 21.60 -10.31
CA GLY A 31 -2.17 22.00 -11.71
C GLY A 31 -3.56 22.48 -12.14
N THR A 32 -3.85 22.34 -13.43
CA THR A 32 -5.04 22.91 -14.09
C THR A 32 -6.33 22.15 -13.78
N GLU A 33 -7.49 22.78 -14.00
CA GLU A 33 -8.79 22.13 -13.80
C GLU A 33 -8.96 20.83 -14.60
N LYS A 34 -8.44 20.79 -15.84
CA LYS A 34 -8.46 19.56 -16.65
C LYS A 34 -7.68 18.43 -15.98
N MET A 35 -6.50 18.72 -15.43
CA MET A 35 -5.71 17.73 -14.70
C MET A 35 -6.43 17.25 -13.45
N GLN A 36 -7.07 18.16 -12.72
CA GLN A 36 -7.83 17.84 -11.51
C GLN A 36 -9.05 16.95 -11.81
N LYS A 37 -9.77 17.20 -12.91
CA LYS A 37 -10.88 16.34 -13.36
C LYS A 37 -10.41 14.91 -13.63
N ILE A 38 -9.30 14.74 -14.34
CA ILE A 38 -8.73 13.41 -14.62
C ILE A 38 -8.28 12.72 -13.32
N ALA A 39 -7.58 13.45 -12.44
CA ALA A 39 -7.12 12.88 -11.18
C ALA A 39 -8.26 12.44 -10.27
N LYS A 40 -9.39 13.17 -10.25
CA LYS A 40 -10.60 12.75 -9.53
C LYS A 40 -11.14 11.42 -10.05
N ALA A 41 -11.25 11.25 -11.37
CA ALA A 41 -11.68 9.98 -11.96
C ALA A 41 -10.75 8.82 -11.60
N ILE A 42 -9.43 9.04 -11.62
CA ILE A 42 -8.43 8.04 -11.18
C ILE A 42 -8.61 7.72 -9.68
N GLN A 43 -8.83 8.75 -8.85
CA GLN A 43 -9.01 8.58 -7.41
C GLN A 43 -10.29 7.82 -7.06
N GLU A 44 -11.40 8.08 -7.76
CA GLU A 44 -12.63 7.33 -7.61
C GLU A 44 -12.44 5.85 -7.99
N GLY A 45 -11.81 5.57 -9.13
CA GLY A 45 -11.50 4.20 -9.55
C GLY A 45 -10.59 3.46 -8.57
N ALA A 46 -9.53 4.13 -8.11
CA ALA A 46 -8.61 3.62 -7.09
C ALA A 46 -9.32 3.28 -5.78
N ASN A 47 -10.19 4.17 -5.28
CA ASN A 47 -10.96 3.95 -4.05
C ASN A 47 -11.95 2.79 -4.20
N ALA A 48 -12.67 2.73 -5.33
CA ALA A 48 -13.60 1.64 -5.61
C ALA A 48 -12.88 0.28 -5.66
N TYR A 49 -11.71 0.23 -6.30
CA TYR A 49 -10.84 -0.94 -6.34
C TYR A 49 -10.38 -1.37 -4.95
N LEU A 50 -9.80 -0.45 -4.16
CA LEU A 50 -9.33 -0.75 -2.80
C LEU A 50 -10.45 -1.29 -1.93
N ASN A 51 -11.60 -0.63 -1.91
CA ASN A 51 -12.72 -1.03 -1.08
C ASN A 51 -13.19 -2.45 -1.42
N ARG A 52 -13.23 -2.79 -2.72
CA ARG A 52 -13.63 -4.14 -3.16
C ARG A 52 -12.57 -5.19 -2.83
N GLN A 53 -11.29 -4.89 -3.04
CA GLN A 53 -10.19 -5.80 -2.73
C GLN A 53 -10.09 -6.06 -1.23
N TYR A 54 -10.12 -5.01 -0.40
CA TYR A 54 -10.02 -5.13 1.05
C TYR A 54 -11.23 -5.83 1.66
N LYS A 55 -12.43 -5.66 1.10
CA LYS A 55 -13.61 -6.43 1.51
C LYS A 55 -13.38 -7.94 1.33
N MET A 56 -12.83 -8.37 0.19
CA MET A 56 -12.53 -9.77 -0.06
C MET A 56 -11.39 -10.29 0.82
N ILE A 57 -10.31 -9.52 0.97
CA ILE A 57 -9.19 -9.88 1.86
C ILE A 57 -9.67 -10.03 3.31
N SER A 58 -10.58 -9.16 3.76
CA SER A 58 -11.13 -9.23 5.12
C SER A 58 -11.91 -10.52 5.36
N ILE A 59 -12.70 -10.97 4.38
CA ILE A 59 -13.43 -12.25 4.48
C ILE A 59 -12.45 -13.41 4.63
N VAL A 60 -11.43 -13.48 3.78
CA VAL A 60 -10.39 -14.53 3.85
C VAL A 60 -9.63 -14.43 5.18
N GLY A 61 -9.28 -13.22 5.61
CA GLY A 61 -8.60 -12.95 6.87
C GLY A 61 -9.39 -13.42 8.09
N ILE A 62 -10.72 -13.22 8.12
CA ILE A 62 -11.59 -13.70 9.20
C ILE A 62 -11.58 -15.22 9.26
N VAL A 63 -11.70 -15.91 8.12
CA VAL A 63 -11.65 -17.38 8.06
C VAL A 63 -10.32 -17.91 8.60
N VAL A 64 -9.20 -17.33 8.13
CA VAL A 64 -7.85 -17.71 8.59
C VAL A 64 -7.66 -17.41 10.07
N PHE A 65 -8.17 -16.28 10.57
CA PHE A 65 -8.12 -15.93 11.99
C PHE A 65 -8.80 -16.98 12.87
N PHE A 66 -10.01 -17.44 12.52
CA PHE A 66 -10.70 -18.46 13.29
C PHE A 66 -9.96 -19.81 13.26
N LEU A 67 -9.42 -20.20 12.09
CA LEU A 67 -8.62 -21.42 11.97
C LEU A 67 -7.35 -21.37 12.83
N LEU A 68 -6.61 -20.26 12.79
CA LEU A 68 -5.40 -20.09 13.62
C LEU A 68 -5.73 -20.05 15.11
N THR A 69 -6.81 -19.36 15.47
CA THR A 69 -7.25 -19.24 16.88
C THR A 69 -7.67 -20.59 17.45
N TRP A 70 -8.38 -21.41 16.67
CA TRP A 70 -8.75 -22.77 17.09
C TRP A 70 -7.50 -23.65 17.24
N GLN A 71 -6.65 -23.71 16.23
CA GLN A 71 -5.54 -24.67 16.19
C GLN A 71 -4.39 -24.31 17.15
N LEU A 72 -4.04 -23.03 17.26
CA LEU A 72 -2.81 -22.54 17.91
C LEU A 72 -3.09 -21.65 19.13
N GLY A 73 -4.35 -21.21 19.31
CA GLY A 73 -4.80 -20.45 20.45
C GLY A 73 -4.97 -18.95 20.19
N PHE A 74 -5.59 -18.29 21.16
CA PHE A 74 -6.06 -16.91 21.06
C PHE A 74 -4.96 -15.86 20.81
N LEU A 75 -3.78 -16.02 21.45
CA LEU A 75 -2.64 -15.11 21.29
C LEU A 75 -2.11 -15.06 19.85
N VAL A 76 -2.12 -16.21 19.17
CA VAL A 76 -1.69 -16.34 17.77
C VAL A 76 -2.69 -15.64 16.86
N GLY A 77 -3.98 -15.80 17.11
CA GLY A 77 -5.05 -15.07 16.42
C GLY A 77 -4.89 -13.55 16.54
N ILE A 78 -4.62 -13.04 17.75
CA ILE A 78 -4.38 -11.61 17.98
C ILE A 78 -3.19 -11.12 17.16
N GLY A 79 -2.07 -11.86 17.20
CA GLY A 79 -0.87 -11.53 16.41
C GLY A 79 -1.21 -11.39 14.92
N PHE A 80 -1.93 -12.36 14.37
CA PHE A 80 -2.39 -12.36 12.99
C PHE A 80 -3.26 -11.14 12.64
N ILE A 81 -4.22 -10.77 13.49
CA ILE A 81 -5.07 -9.59 13.27
C ILE A 81 -4.22 -8.32 13.27
N ILE A 82 -3.34 -8.14 14.26
CA ILE A 82 -2.49 -6.95 14.36
C ILE A 82 -1.64 -6.81 13.10
N GLY A 83 -0.96 -7.89 12.67
CA GLY A 83 -0.15 -7.87 11.47
C GLY A 83 -0.95 -7.58 10.19
N SER A 84 -2.14 -8.17 10.08
CA SER A 84 -3.05 -7.95 8.96
C SER A 84 -3.50 -6.49 8.90
N VAL A 85 -3.98 -5.93 10.01
CA VAL A 85 -4.46 -4.55 10.09
C VAL A 85 -3.34 -3.55 9.80
N LEU A 86 -2.14 -3.74 10.36
CA LEU A 86 -1.00 -2.85 10.10
C LEU A 86 -0.58 -2.86 8.63
N SER A 87 -0.51 -4.04 8.01
CA SER A 87 -0.18 -4.18 6.58
C SER A 87 -1.24 -3.55 5.68
N GLY A 88 -2.52 -3.77 6.01
CA GLY A 88 -3.64 -3.16 5.30
C GLY A 88 -3.68 -1.64 5.42
N ALA A 89 -3.44 -1.11 6.62
CA ALA A 89 -3.37 0.34 6.84
C ALA A 89 -2.23 0.97 6.01
N ALA A 90 -1.04 0.37 6.02
CA ALA A 90 0.10 0.85 5.24
C ALA A 90 -0.21 0.87 3.73
N GLY A 91 -0.82 -0.20 3.20
CA GLY A 91 -1.19 -0.31 1.80
C GLY A 91 -2.25 0.70 1.37
N TYR A 92 -3.31 0.86 2.17
CA TYR A 92 -4.40 1.79 1.89
C TYR A 92 -3.93 3.25 1.90
N ILE A 93 -3.15 3.63 2.91
CA ILE A 93 -2.57 4.97 3.03
C ILE A 93 -1.61 5.23 1.87
N GLY A 94 -0.70 4.30 1.59
CA GLY A 94 0.29 4.43 0.52
C GLY A 94 -0.34 4.63 -0.86
N MET A 95 -1.39 3.89 -1.17
CA MET A 95 -2.10 4.04 -2.45
C MET A 95 -2.82 5.40 -2.55
N ASN A 96 -3.50 5.84 -1.49
CA ASN A 96 -4.17 7.15 -1.46
C ASN A 96 -3.19 8.31 -1.71
N ILE A 97 -2.01 8.24 -1.11
CA ILE A 97 -0.97 9.26 -1.29
C ILE A 97 -0.39 9.18 -2.70
N SER A 98 -0.13 7.98 -3.22
CA SER A 98 0.40 7.79 -4.57
C SER A 98 -0.53 8.36 -5.64
N VAL A 99 -1.83 8.09 -5.56
CA VAL A 99 -2.82 8.62 -6.51
C VAL A 99 -2.89 10.15 -6.46
N ARG A 100 -2.82 10.74 -5.27
CA ARG A 100 -2.75 12.20 -5.09
C ARG A 100 -1.40 12.79 -5.51
N GLY A 101 -0.33 12.02 -5.44
CA GLY A 101 1.02 12.41 -5.86
C GLY A 101 1.14 12.53 -7.38
N ASN A 102 0.48 11.65 -8.14
CA ASN A 102 0.59 11.58 -9.60
C ASN A 102 0.29 12.92 -10.31
N ILE A 103 -0.78 13.62 -9.92
CA ILE A 103 -1.12 14.92 -10.51
C ILE A 103 -0.08 16.00 -10.21
N ARG A 104 0.55 15.94 -9.02
CA ARG A 104 1.57 16.90 -8.59
C ARG A 104 2.89 16.67 -9.31
N VAL A 105 3.23 15.41 -9.57
CA VAL A 105 4.37 15.05 -10.44
C VAL A 105 4.14 15.58 -11.85
N ALA A 106 2.94 15.39 -12.40
CA ALA A 106 2.59 15.90 -13.73
C ALA A 106 2.65 17.43 -13.81
N GLU A 107 2.22 18.15 -12.77
CA GLU A 107 2.33 19.61 -12.72
C GLU A 107 3.79 20.06 -12.62
N ALA A 108 4.59 19.39 -11.79
CA ALA A 108 6.01 19.69 -11.64
C ALA A 108 6.83 19.39 -12.91
N ALA A 109 6.39 18.43 -13.73
CA ALA A 109 7.02 18.12 -15.02
C ALA A 109 7.04 19.31 -15.99
N LYS A 110 6.09 20.26 -15.86
CA LYS A 110 6.11 21.52 -16.63
C LYS A 110 7.31 22.40 -16.31
N LYS A 111 7.89 22.25 -15.12
CA LYS A 111 9.07 22.99 -14.65
C LYS A 111 10.38 22.23 -14.87
N GLY A 112 10.31 21.03 -15.45
CA GLY A 112 11.45 20.18 -15.76
C GLY A 112 11.41 18.81 -15.08
N ILE A 113 12.37 17.95 -15.46
CA ILE A 113 12.44 16.55 -15.01
C ILE A 113 12.87 16.44 -13.55
N SER A 114 13.86 17.25 -13.13
CA SER A 114 14.40 17.24 -11.76
C SER A 114 13.32 17.46 -10.68
N PRO A 115 12.48 18.52 -10.74
CA PRO A 115 11.43 18.72 -9.74
C PRO A 115 10.35 17.61 -9.79
N ALA A 116 10.02 17.10 -10.97
CA ALA A 116 9.06 16.00 -11.11
C ALA A 116 9.57 14.71 -10.46
N LEU A 117 10.83 14.35 -10.71
CA LEU A 117 11.47 13.17 -10.13
C LEU A 117 11.57 13.27 -8.61
N ASN A 118 11.88 14.46 -8.07
CA ASN A 118 11.97 14.67 -6.62
C ASN A 118 10.62 14.41 -5.94
N ILE A 119 9.52 14.93 -6.51
CA ILE A 119 8.17 14.68 -5.97
C ILE A 119 7.78 13.20 -6.13
N ALA A 120 8.09 12.58 -7.27
CA ALA A 120 7.79 11.17 -7.51
C ALA A 120 8.53 10.27 -6.52
N PHE A 121 9.83 10.52 -6.30
CA PHE A 121 10.65 9.77 -5.36
C PHE A 121 10.16 9.95 -3.93
N ARG A 122 9.88 11.19 -3.49
CA ARG A 122 9.30 11.46 -2.17
C ARG A 122 7.96 10.75 -1.98
N SER A 123 7.09 10.79 -2.99
CA SER A 123 5.80 10.09 -2.97
C SER A 123 5.96 8.58 -2.79
N GLY A 124 6.95 7.97 -3.44
CA GLY A 124 7.28 6.55 -3.27
C GLY A 124 7.89 6.23 -1.91
N SER A 125 8.80 7.06 -1.41
CA SER A 125 9.45 6.87 -0.12
C SER A 125 8.47 6.86 1.06
N ILE A 126 7.37 7.61 0.97
CA ILE A 126 6.33 7.65 2.01
C ILE A 126 5.80 6.24 2.31
N THR A 127 5.43 5.48 1.28
CA THR A 127 4.89 4.14 1.46
C THR A 127 5.93 3.21 2.09
N GLY A 128 7.19 3.32 1.68
CA GLY A 128 8.29 2.55 2.28
C GLY A 128 8.49 2.86 3.77
N MET A 129 8.51 4.15 4.13
CA MET A 129 8.68 4.60 5.52
C MET A 129 7.51 4.16 6.41
N LEU A 130 6.27 4.21 5.89
CA LEU A 130 5.09 3.71 6.60
C LEU A 130 5.15 2.18 6.82
N VAL A 131 5.52 1.41 5.80
CA VAL A 131 5.61 -0.06 5.91
C VAL A 131 6.67 -0.46 6.93
N VAL A 132 7.88 0.10 6.85
CA VAL A 132 8.97 -0.22 7.78
C VAL A 132 8.64 0.26 9.19
N GLY A 133 8.10 1.48 9.32
CA GLY A 133 7.72 2.06 10.60
C GLY A 133 6.64 1.26 11.31
N LEU A 134 5.53 0.93 10.63
CA LEU A 134 4.43 0.15 11.20
C LEU A 134 4.84 -1.29 11.50
N ALA A 135 5.67 -1.91 10.66
CA ALA A 135 6.14 -3.29 10.90
C ALA A 135 7.04 -3.37 12.13
N LEU A 136 8.05 -2.49 12.24
CA LEU A 136 8.96 -2.46 13.40
C LEU A 136 8.23 -2.10 14.69
N LEU A 137 7.33 -1.11 14.64
CA LEU A 137 6.53 -0.71 15.79
C LEU A 137 5.60 -1.85 16.23
N GLY A 138 4.89 -2.47 15.29
CA GLY A 138 3.97 -3.57 15.56
C GLY A 138 4.67 -4.78 16.20
N ILE A 139 5.79 -5.22 15.64
CA ILE A 139 6.57 -6.34 16.19
C ILE A 139 7.12 -6.00 17.57
N THR A 140 7.67 -4.80 17.76
CA THR A 140 8.29 -4.42 19.03
C THR A 140 7.28 -4.28 20.15
N ILE A 141 6.16 -3.58 19.91
CA ILE A 141 5.09 -3.43 20.91
C ILE A 141 4.49 -4.78 21.25
N PHE A 142 4.20 -5.61 20.25
CA PHE A 142 3.61 -6.93 20.49
C PHE A 142 4.56 -7.84 21.28
N TYR A 143 5.87 -7.80 20.99
CA TYR A 143 6.88 -8.51 21.77
C TYR A 143 6.91 -8.07 23.24
N ILE A 144 6.88 -6.75 23.52
CA ILE A 144 6.90 -6.22 24.89
C ILE A 144 5.67 -6.70 25.66
N ILE A 145 4.48 -6.60 25.06
CA ILE A 145 3.23 -7.06 25.69
C ILE A 145 3.30 -8.56 26.02
N LEU A 146 3.78 -9.40 25.09
CA LEU A 146 3.89 -10.84 25.32
C LEU A 146 4.89 -11.19 26.43
N LYS A 147 5.97 -10.41 26.53
CA LYS A 147 6.99 -10.57 27.57
C LYS A 147 6.46 -10.17 28.94
N ASP A 148 5.74 -9.05 29.04
CA ASP A 148 5.17 -8.56 30.29
C ASP A 148 4.07 -9.48 30.83
N MET A 149 3.37 -10.20 29.94
CA MET A 149 2.42 -11.26 30.29
C MET A 149 3.09 -12.59 30.73
N CYS A 150 4.42 -12.65 30.82
CA CYS A 150 5.20 -13.83 31.20
C CYS A 150 4.87 -15.10 30.38
N ILE A 151 4.59 -14.94 29.07
CA ILE A 151 4.23 -16.05 28.19
C ILE A 151 5.49 -16.91 27.88
N PRO A 152 5.37 -18.26 27.83
CA PRO A 152 6.50 -19.12 27.49
C PRO A 152 7.05 -18.80 26.10
N TYR A 153 8.38 -18.88 25.97
CA TYR A 153 9.13 -18.49 24.76
C TYR A 153 8.56 -19.11 23.47
N LYS A 154 8.17 -20.38 23.51
CA LYS A 154 7.58 -21.10 22.36
C LYS A 154 6.32 -20.40 21.83
N ARG A 155 5.35 -20.07 22.71
CA ARG A 155 4.10 -19.40 22.32
C ARG A 155 4.32 -17.96 21.87
N MET A 156 5.32 -17.28 22.43
CA MET A 156 5.69 -15.93 22.02
C MET A 156 6.19 -15.92 20.56
N VAL A 157 7.05 -16.88 20.19
CA VAL A 157 7.53 -17.02 18.80
C VAL A 157 6.37 -17.36 17.86
N GLU A 158 5.50 -18.29 18.23
CA GLU A 158 4.30 -18.64 17.42
C GLU A 158 3.41 -17.41 17.16
N ALA A 159 3.18 -16.56 18.17
CA ALA A 159 2.39 -15.35 18.02
C ALA A 159 3.07 -14.29 17.12
N LEU A 160 4.40 -14.11 17.23
CA LEU A 160 5.17 -13.20 16.36
C LEU A 160 5.22 -13.67 14.91
N VAL A 161 5.33 -14.99 14.69
CA VAL A 161 5.23 -15.60 13.36
C VAL A 161 3.84 -15.37 12.80
N ALA A 162 2.78 -15.49 13.60
CA ALA A 162 1.42 -15.20 13.17
C ALA A 162 1.20 -13.73 12.77
N LEU A 163 1.84 -12.79 13.48
CA LEU A 163 1.86 -11.38 13.08
C LEU A 163 2.48 -11.19 11.69
N SER A 164 3.63 -11.81 11.44
CA SER A 164 4.29 -11.78 10.13
C SER A 164 3.43 -12.46 9.05
N PHE A 165 2.75 -13.55 9.40
CA PHE A 165 1.85 -14.27 8.51
C PHE A 165 0.64 -13.43 8.08
N GLY A 166 0.00 -12.71 9.02
CA GLY A 166 -1.08 -11.78 8.71
C GLY A 166 -0.65 -10.64 7.78
N ALA A 167 0.52 -10.05 8.05
CA ALA A 167 1.08 -9.01 7.19
C ALA A 167 1.36 -9.51 5.77
N SER A 168 1.89 -10.74 5.65
CA SER A 168 2.18 -11.42 4.38
C SER A 168 0.91 -11.74 3.59
N LEU A 169 -0.16 -12.19 4.26
CA LEU A 169 -1.45 -12.46 3.63
C LEU A 169 -2.00 -11.21 2.95
N ILE A 170 -2.02 -10.06 3.61
CA ILE A 170 -2.48 -8.83 2.94
C ILE A 170 -1.55 -8.45 1.78
N SER A 171 -0.24 -8.53 1.98
CA SER A 171 0.76 -8.17 0.96
C SER A 171 0.62 -8.99 -0.32
N ILE A 172 0.40 -10.31 -0.21
CA ILE A 172 0.28 -11.17 -1.39
C ILE A 172 -1.00 -10.87 -2.17
N PHE A 173 -2.14 -10.67 -1.49
CA PHE A 173 -3.38 -10.32 -2.17
C PHE A 173 -3.34 -8.90 -2.76
N ALA A 174 -2.71 -7.95 -2.08
CA ALA A 174 -2.50 -6.60 -2.58
C ALA A 174 -1.66 -6.62 -3.88
N ARG A 175 -0.56 -7.38 -3.90
CA ARG A 175 0.35 -7.46 -5.04
C ARG A 175 -0.22 -8.27 -6.20
N LEU A 176 -0.78 -9.45 -5.94
CA LEU A 176 -1.38 -10.30 -6.98
C LEU A 176 -2.65 -9.66 -7.54
N GLY A 177 -3.56 -9.22 -6.67
CA GLY A 177 -4.78 -8.55 -7.09
C GLY A 177 -4.50 -7.25 -7.84
N GLY A 178 -3.51 -6.47 -7.39
CA GLY A 178 -3.10 -5.23 -8.05
C GLY A 178 -2.46 -5.49 -9.41
N GLY A 179 -1.57 -6.50 -9.48
CA GLY A 179 -0.91 -6.93 -10.71
C GLY A 179 -1.91 -7.40 -11.77
N ILE A 180 -2.87 -8.23 -11.40
CA ILE A 180 -3.91 -8.72 -12.32
C ILE A 180 -4.78 -7.56 -12.82
N PHE A 181 -5.22 -6.67 -11.92
CA PHE A 181 -6.07 -5.54 -12.28
C PHE A 181 -5.36 -4.58 -13.25
N THR A 182 -4.14 -4.18 -12.90
CA THR A 182 -3.37 -3.22 -13.70
C THR A 182 -2.94 -3.83 -15.02
N LYS A 183 -2.49 -5.08 -15.06
CA LYS A 183 -2.09 -5.73 -16.32
C LYS A 183 -3.27 -6.04 -17.23
N GLY A 184 -4.42 -6.43 -16.67
CA GLY A 184 -5.65 -6.59 -17.45
C GLY A 184 -6.10 -5.28 -18.10
N ALA A 185 -6.01 -4.17 -17.37
CA ALA A 185 -6.34 -2.84 -17.89
C ALA A 185 -5.34 -2.39 -18.98
N ASP A 186 -4.04 -2.57 -18.74
CA ASP A 186 -2.94 -2.22 -19.65
C ASP A 186 -3.10 -2.94 -21.00
N VAL A 187 -3.26 -4.27 -20.97
CA VAL A 187 -3.45 -5.09 -22.18
C VAL A 187 -4.75 -4.74 -22.88
N GLY A 188 -5.85 -4.53 -22.14
CA GLY A 188 -7.13 -4.16 -22.73
C GLY A 188 -7.10 -2.82 -23.48
N ALA A 189 -6.46 -1.81 -22.89
CA ALA A 189 -6.30 -0.50 -23.51
C ALA A 189 -5.41 -0.58 -24.77
N ASP A 190 -4.28 -1.29 -24.68
CA ASP A 190 -3.34 -1.45 -25.79
C ASP A 190 -3.95 -2.15 -27.00
N VAL A 191 -4.74 -3.20 -26.76
CA VAL A 191 -5.37 -4.00 -27.82
C VAL A 191 -6.41 -3.17 -28.59
N ILE A 192 -7.23 -2.39 -27.89
CA ILE A 192 -8.25 -1.53 -28.53
C ILE A 192 -7.57 -0.41 -29.32
N LEU A 193 -6.55 0.24 -28.75
CA LEU A 193 -5.86 1.36 -29.41
C LEU A 193 -5.17 0.90 -30.70
N LYS A 194 -4.49 -0.25 -30.67
CA LYS A 194 -3.85 -0.84 -31.86
C LYS A 194 -4.87 -1.22 -32.93
N MET A 195 -6.00 -1.81 -32.55
CA MET A 195 -7.07 -2.14 -33.51
C MET A 195 -7.66 -0.88 -34.15
N GLN A 196 -7.95 0.16 -33.38
CA GLN A 196 -8.47 1.41 -33.92
C GLN A 196 -7.49 2.08 -34.88
N LEU A 197 -6.20 2.13 -34.53
CA LEU A 197 -5.16 2.64 -35.42
C LEU A 197 -5.06 1.84 -36.72
N MET A 198 -5.15 0.51 -36.64
CA MET A 198 -5.10 -0.36 -37.82
C MET A 198 -6.31 -0.14 -38.74
N VAL A 199 -7.50 0.02 -38.19
CA VAL A 199 -8.72 0.32 -38.96
C VAL A 199 -8.61 1.68 -39.66
N ILE A 200 -8.14 2.71 -38.95
CA ILE A 200 -7.94 4.05 -39.54
C ILE A 200 -6.93 4.00 -40.69
N LEU A 201 -5.81 3.30 -40.50
CA LEU A 201 -4.80 3.14 -41.54
C LEU A 201 -5.30 2.34 -42.74
N TYR A 202 -6.13 1.32 -42.52
CA TYR A 202 -6.73 0.53 -43.59
C TYR A 202 -7.71 1.36 -44.42
N VAL A 203 -8.60 2.11 -43.76
CA VAL A 203 -9.55 3.02 -44.43
C VAL A 203 -8.84 4.14 -45.19
N GLN A 204 -7.73 4.68 -44.65
CA GLN A 204 -6.93 5.69 -45.37
C GLN A 204 -6.18 5.12 -46.57
N LYS A 205 -5.82 3.84 -46.54
CA LYS A 205 -5.11 3.17 -47.65
C LYS A 205 -6.05 2.81 -48.81
N ASP A 206 -7.33 2.56 -48.53
CA ASP A 206 -8.37 2.27 -49.52
C ASP A 206 -8.91 3.55 -50.21
N GLN A 207 -8.62 4.72 -49.65
CA GLN A 207 -8.97 6.04 -50.20
C GLN A 207 -7.85 6.66 -51.08
N ARG A 208 -6.75 5.93 -51.34
CA ARG A 208 -5.65 6.32 -52.24
C ARG A 208 -5.52 5.34 -53.38
#